data_AF-A0A3S4HI79-F1
#
_entry.id   AF-A0A3S4HI79-F1
#
_cell.length_a   1.000
_cell.length_b   1.000
_cell.length_c   1.000
_cell.angle_alpha   90.00
_cell.angle_beta   90.00
_cell.angle_gamma   90.00
#
_symmetry.space_group_name_H-M   'P 1'
#
loop_
_entity.id
_entity.type
_entity.pdbx_description
1 polymer ?
#
loop_
_entity_poly.entity_id
_entity_poly.type
_entity_poly.pdbx_seq_one_letter_code
_entity_poly.pdbx_strand_id
1 'polypeptide(L)'
;MHIEETVSKPPAGNGPWSKLMAMRVGPLPLPLYLSLAAIEVAAAIAHRLPNDLIGGLAVMMLSGFLLGELGKRIPVLKHIGGSAILCLFVPSALLGCKLFDPDMLKALATTMKTANLQYLYIACLVVGSILGMSHKVLVQGFLRMFIPLLVGTLGAVAAGMLVGLLFGYTPRHTFFYIIIPILGGGIGEGILPLSIGYSEMTRIPQAQIVATLIPAALIGNVVAILLAGLLNFYGKKHPRFSGNGMLVKTG
;
A
#
# COMPACT_ATOMS: atom_id res chain seq x y z
N MET A 1 3.63 33.73 2.72
CA MET A 1 4.94 33.55 3.37
C MET A 1 5.73 32.62 2.47
N HIS A 2 6.57 33.20 1.60
CA HIS A 2 7.40 32.47 0.64
C HIS A 2 8.47 31.72 1.42
N ILE A 3 8.39 30.39 1.44
CA ILE A 3 9.53 29.55 1.82
C ILE A 3 10.36 29.43 0.55
N GLU A 4 11.44 30.18 0.49
CA GLU A 4 12.52 29.95 -0.46
C GLU A 4 13.01 28.52 -0.27
N GLU A 5 12.65 27.65 -1.21
CA GLU A 5 13.37 26.41 -1.47
C GLU A 5 14.81 26.79 -1.84
N THR A 6 15.70 26.84 -0.85
CA THR A 6 17.14 26.74 -1.07
C THR A 6 17.48 25.30 -1.44
N VAL A 7 16.87 24.80 -2.52
CA VAL A 7 17.37 23.63 -3.24
C VAL A 7 18.71 24.07 -3.80
N SER A 8 19.77 23.55 -3.19
CA SER A 8 21.14 23.76 -3.61
C SER A 8 21.25 23.67 -5.14
N LYS A 9 21.66 24.80 -5.72
CA LYS A 9 21.98 24.94 -7.15
C LYS A 9 22.89 23.78 -7.53
N PRO A 10 22.62 23.04 -8.63
CA PRO A 10 23.53 21.98 -9.05
C PRO A 10 24.91 22.61 -9.29
N PRO A 11 26.01 21.99 -8.83
CA PRO A 11 27.34 22.52 -9.06
C PRO A 11 27.58 22.59 -10.56
N ALA A 12 27.74 23.82 -11.06
CA ALA A 12 28.13 24.12 -12.42
C ALA A 12 29.59 23.69 -12.63
N GLY A 13 29.80 22.40 -12.89
CA GLY A 13 31.09 21.85 -13.27
C GLY A 13 30.86 20.66 -14.18
N ASN A 14 31.51 20.59 -15.33
CA ASN A 14 31.35 19.50 -16.31
C ASN A 14 32.17 18.24 -15.93
N GLY A 15 32.17 17.83 -14.66
CA GLY A 15 32.89 16.66 -14.16
C GLY A 15 32.00 15.43 -13.96
N PRO A 16 32.55 14.20 -13.94
CA PRO A 16 31.79 12.98 -13.59
C PRO A 16 31.17 13.06 -12.17
N TRP A 17 31.80 13.83 -11.27
CA TRP A 17 31.33 14.08 -9.89
C TRP A 17 30.05 14.92 -9.84
N SER A 18 29.89 15.92 -10.71
CA SER A 18 28.67 16.74 -10.75
C SER A 18 27.50 15.97 -11.37
N LYS A 19 27.75 15.08 -12.35
CA LYS A 19 26.75 14.15 -12.87
C LYS A 19 26.29 13.15 -11.81
N LEU A 20 27.20 12.65 -10.96
CA LEU A 20 26.83 11.80 -9.82
C LEU A 20 26.01 12.55 -8.76
N MET A 21 26.35 13.81 -8.48
CA MET A 21 25.56 14.65 -7.56
C MET A 21 24.23 15.13 -8.15
N ALA A 22 24.11 15.18 -9.48
CA ALA A 22 22.85 15.46 -10.16
C ALA A 22 21.87 14.28 -10.13
N MET A 23 22.36 13.04 -10.01
CA MET A 23 21.50 11.89 -9.81
C MET A 23 20.92 11.89 -8.40
N ARG A 24 19.59 11.81 -8.31
CA ARG A 24 18.85 11.78 -7.04
C ARG A 24 18.09 10.47 -6.90
N VAL A 25 18.01 9.97 -5.67
CA VAL A 25 17.17 8.85 -5.26
C VAL A 25 16.15 9.41 -4.27
N GLY A 26 14.91 9.57 -4.72
CA GLY A 26 13.91 10.32 -3.96
C GLY A 26 14.35 11.78 -3.73
N PRO A 27 14.34 12.28 -2.48
CA PRO A 27 14.77 13.64 -2.17
C PRO A 27 16.30 13.80 -2.03
N LEU A 28 17.07 12.71 -1.96
CA LEU A 28 18.50 12.74 -1.61
C LEU A 28 19.39 12.63 -2.86
N PRO A 29 20.55 13.33 -2.90
CA PRO A 29 21.57 13.09 -3.92
C PRO A 29 22.20 11.70 -3.74
N LEU A 30 22.56 11.06 -4.85
CA LEU A 30 23.03 9.66 -4.88
C LEU A 30 24.19 9.37 -3.91
N PRO A 31 25.23 10.21 -3.78
CA PRO A 31 26.32 9.93 -2.85
C PRO A 31 25.87 9.90 -1.38
N LEU A 32 24.96 10.80 -1.00
CA LEU A 32 24.40 10.82 0.35
C LEU A 32 23.53 9.59 0.59
N TYR A 33 22.66 9.24 -0.36
CA TYR A 33 21.85 8.03 -0.28
C TYR A 33 22.72 6.77 -0.08
N LEU A 34 23.78 6.61 -0.88
CA LEU A 34 24.68 5.46 -0.78
C LEU A 34 25.40 5.41 0.56
N SER A 35 25.82 6.55 1.10
CA SER A 35 26.45 6.61 2.42
C SER A 35 25.49 6.17 3.53
N LEU A 36 24.24 6.64 3.52
CA LEU A 36 23.23 6.28 4.51
C LEU A 36 22.82 4.81 4.39
N ALA A 37 22.62 4.31 3.18
CA ALA A 37 22.30 2.91 2.93
C ALA A 37 23.46 1.99 3.37
N ALA A 38 24.71 2.39 3.13
CA ALA A 38 25.88 1.63 3.59
C ALA A 38 25.97 1.56 5.12
N ILE A 39 25.71 2.69 5.81
CA ILE A 39 25.67 2.73 7.28
C ILE A 39 24.55 1.85 7.83
N GLU A 40 23.36 1.90 7.22
CA GLU A 40 22.22 1.08 7.63
C GLU A 40 22.51 -0.42 7.47
N VAL A 41 23.03 -0.83 6.31
CA VAL A 41 23.39 -2.23 6.05
C VAL A 41 24.52 -2.67 6.98
N ALA A 42 25.53 -1.83 7.22
CA ALA A 42 26.60 -2.13 8.16
C ALA A 42 26.07 -2.27 9.60
N ALA A 43 25.13 -1.43 10.01
CA ALA A 43 24.50 -1.49 11.33
C ALA A 43 23.62 -2.76 11.48
N ALA A 44 22.94 -3.17 10.42
CA ALA A 44 22.17 -4.43 10.39
C ALA A 44 23.08 -5.65 10.52
N ILE A 45 24.14 -5.74 9.70
CA ILE A 45 25.11 -6.85 9.75
C ILE A 45 25.86 -6.88 11.09
N ALA A 46 26.15 -5.71 11.68
CA ALA A 46 26.80 -5.62 12.99
C ALA A 46 25.85 -5.87 14.18
N HIS A 47 24.57 -6.17 13.95
CA HIS A 47 23.53 -6.32 14.98
C HIS A 47 23.40 -5.09 15.90
N ARG A 48 23.69 -3.90 15.37
CA ARG A 48 23.63 -2.61 16.08
C ARG A 48 22.44 -1.74 15.64
N LEU A 49 21.60 -2.26 14.75
CA LEU A 49 20.41 -1.55 14.30
C LEU A 49 19.41 -1.40 15.46
N PRO A 50 18.98 -0.17 15.81
CA PRO A 50 17.97 0.03 16.84
C PRO A 50 16.67 -0.68 16.49
N ASN A 51 16.16 -1.51 17.39
CA ASN A 51 14.85 -2.14 17.23
C ASN A 51 13.75 -1.23 17.81
N ASP A 52 13.64 -0.03 17.27
CA ASP A 52 12.68 0.99 17.69
C ASP A 52 12.08 1.71 16.48
N LEU A 53 11.29 2.75 16.76
CA LEU A 53 10.65 3.57 15.73
C LEU A 53 11.68 4.23 14.79
N ILE A 54 12.84 4.64 15.32
CA ILE A 54 13.88 5.34 14.56
C ILE A 54 14.54 4.37 13.58
N GLY A 55 14.96 3.20 14.07
CA GLY A 55 15.56 2.16 13.24
C GLY A 55 14.60 1.64 12.16
N GLY A 56 13.33 1.41 12.50
CA GLY A 56 12.36 0.96 11.50
C GLY A 56 12.00 2.04 10.48
N LEU A 57 11.89 3.32 10.87
CA LEU A 57 11.70 4.42 9.93
C LEU A 57 12.90 4.57 8.98
N ALA A 58 14.12 4.43 9.47
CA ALA A 58 15.32 4.47 8.63
C ALA A 58 15.25 3.41 7.52
N VAL A 59 14.94 2.17 7.89
CA VAL A 59 14.78 1.05 6.95
C VAL A 59 13.67 1.33 5.94
N MET A 60 12.49 1.77 6.39
CA MET A 60 11.36 2.05 5.50
C MET A 60 11.67 3.17 4.51
N MET A 61 12.33 4.24 4.98
CA MET A 61 12.61 5.40 4.14
C MET A 61 13.68 5.07 3.09
N LEU A 62 14.79 4.45 3.49
CA LEU A 62 15.90 4.16 2.57
C LEU A 62 15.54 3.09 1.54
N SER A 63 14.80 2.05 1.93
CA SER A 63 14.23 1.08 1.00
C SER A 63 13.14 1.70 0.12
N GLY A 64 12.23 2.49 0.71
CA GLY A 64 11.13 3.14 0.00
C GLY A 64 11.58 4.17 -1.04
N PHE A 65 12.64 4.94 -0.76
CA PHE A 65 13.21 5.89 -1.73
C PHE A 65 13.82 5.18 -2.92
N LEU A 66 14.55 4.07 -2.69
CA LEU A 66 15.14 3.28 -3.76
C LEU A 66 14.07 2.65 -4.65
N LEU A 67 13.15 1.90 -4.05
CA LEU A 67 12.09 1.20 -4.76
C LEU A 67 11.11 2.18 -5.42
N GLY A 68 10.83 3.31 -4.78
CA GLY A 68 10.00 4.37 -5.32
C GLY A 68 10.62 5.04 -6.55
N GLU A 69 11.91 5.34 -6.52
CA GLU A 69 12.63 5.92 -7.67
C GLU A 69 12.73 4.91 -8.82
N LEU A 70 13.08 3.66 -8.52
CA LEU A 70 13.10 2.58 -9.53
C LEU A 70 11.72 2.42 -10.18
N GLY A 71 10.65 2.43 -9.38
CA GLY A 71 9.28 2.28 -9.87
C GLY A 71 8.81 3.41 -10.78
N LYS A 72 9.38 4.61 -10.65
CA LYS A 72 9.12 5.75 -11.54
C LYS A 72 9.89 5.67 -12.86
N ARG A 73 11.04 4.99 -12.87
CA ARG A 73 11.91 4.88 -14.06
C ARG A 73 11.52 3.75 -15.00
N ILE A 74 10.91 2.67 -14.48
CA ILE A 74 10.50 1.54 -15.32
C ILE A 74 9.30 1.94 -16.20
N PRO A 75 9.41 1.89 -17.54
CA PRO A 75 8.44 2.49 -18.46
C PRO A 75 7.05 1.87 -18.36
N VAL A 76 6.93 0.55 -18.19
CA VAL A 76 5.62 -0.13 -18.06
C VAL A 76 4.97 0.19 -16.71
N LEU A 77 5.76 0.13 -15.63
CA LEU A 77 5.27 0.29 -14.26
C LEU A 77 4.90 1.75 -13.95
N LYS A 78 5.61 2.74 -14.51
CA LYS A 78 5.38 4.18 -14.28
C LYS A 78 3.92 4.60 -14.48
N HIS A 79 3.23 3.99 -15.45
CA HIS A 79 1.86 4.36 -15.81
C HIS A 79 0.78 3.76 -14.88
N ILE A 80 1.11 2.68 -14.17
CA ILE A 80 0.19 1.87 -13.36
C ILE A 80 0.41 2.14 -11.85
N GLY A 81 1.31 3.05 -11.48
CA GLY A 81 1.66 3.30 -10.07
C GLY A 81 2.87 2.48 -9.60
N GLY A 82 3.85 2.31 -10.48
CA GLY A 82 5.05 1.49 -10.30
C GLY A 82 5.80 1.67 -8.98
N SER A 83 5.82 2.88 -8.43
CA SER A 83 6.43 3.14 -7.12
C SER A 83 5.72 2.37 -6.01
N ALA A 84 4.38 2.41 -5.96
CA ALA A 84 3.62 1.70 -4.93
C ALA A 84 3.70 0.18 -5.12
N ILE A 85 3.63 -0.28 -6.37
CA ILE A 85 3.73 -1.71 -6.73
C ILE A 85 5.10 -2.27 -6.30
N LEU A 86 6.22 -1.62 -6.64
CA LEU A 86 7.55 -2.10 -6.24
C LEU A 86 7.75 -2.05 -4.72
N CYS A 87 7.33 -0.97 -4.06
CA CYS A 87 7.42 -0.86 -2.60
C CYS A 87 6.61 -1.93 -1.86
N LEU A 88 5.57 -2.49 -2.50
CA LEU A 88 4.81 -3.61 -1.95
C LEU A 88 5.47 -4.96 -2.26
N PHE A 89 5.67 -5.27 -3.54
CA PHE A 89 6.05 -6.63 -3.94
C PHE A 89 7.52 -6.96 -3.70
N VAL A 90 8.44 -5.99 -3.83
CA VAL A 90 9.87 -6.28 -3.66
C VAL A 90 10.20 -6.67 -2.23
N PRO A 91 9.78 -5.92 -1.18
CA PRO A 91 10.02 -6.34 0.19
C PRO A 91 9.31 -7.67 0.52
N SER A 92 8.09 -7.89 0.04
CA SER A 92 7.39 -9.17 0.21
C SER A 92 8.13 -10.35 -0.43
N ALA A 93 8.69 -10.16 -1.63
CA ALA A 93 9.47 -11.19 -2.33
C ALA A 93 10.81 -11.45 -1.62
N LEU A 94 11.50 -10.41 -1.15
CA LEU A 94 12.74 -10.54 -0.38
C LEU A 94 12.51 -11.33 0.91
N LEU A 95 11.40 -11.08 1.60
CA LEU A 95 10.98 -11.85 2.78
C LEU A 95 10.65 -13.30 2.42
N GLY A 96 9.92 -13.54 1.33
CA GLY A 96 9.59 -14.88 0.85
C GLY A 96 10.84 -15.71 0.47
N CYS A 97 11.86 -15.06 -0.10
CA CYS A 97 13.14 -15.70 -0.44
C CYS A 97 14.11 -15.80 0.74
N LYS A 98 13.75 -15.31 1.94
CA LYS A 98 14.61 -15.23 3.13
C LYS A 98 15.91 -14.44 2.90
N LEU A 99 15.87 -13.46 2.01
CA LEU A 99 17.00 -12.56 1.70
C LEU A 99 16.99 -11.28 2.54
N PHE A 100 15.92 -11.06 3.31
CA PHE A 100 15.76 -9.86 4.13
C PHE A 100 16.40 -10.06 5.51
N ASP A 101 17.17 -9.07 5.96
CA ASP A 101 17.87 -9.14 7.25
C ASP A 101 16.89 -9.24 8.44
N PRO A 102 17.12 -10.15 9.41
CA PRO A 102 16.21 -10.37 10.51
C PRO A 102 16.11 -9.19 11.49
N ASP A 103 17.17 -8.39 11.66
CA ASP A 103 17.13 -7.23 12.56
C ASP A 103 16.43 -6.05 11.91
N MET A 104 16.60 -5.85 10.60
CA MET A 104 15.77 -4.92 9.82
C MET A 104 14.30 -5.32 9.91
N LEU A 105 13.97 -6.61 9.79
CA LEU A 105 12.60 -7.10 9.90
C LEU A 105 12.01 -6.85 11.29
N LYS A 106 12.78 -7.06 12.37
CA LYS A 106 12.34 -6.74 13.73
C LYS A 106 12.06 -5.26 13.88
N ALA A 107 12.97 -4.39 13.43
CA ALA A 107 12.78 -2.93 13.50
C ALA A 107 11.52 -2.48 12.75
N LEU A 108 11.27 -3.05 11.56
CA LEU A 108 10.03 -2.83 10.80
C LEU A 108 8.78 -3.31 11.55
N ALA A 109 8.82 -4.51 12.12
CA ALA A 109 7.70 -5.07 12.86
C ALA A 109 7.38 -4.24 14.11
N THR A 110 8.41 -3.83 14.86
CA THR A 110 8.27 -2.94 16.02
C THR A 110 7.64 -1.62 15.60
N THR A 111 8.10 -1.02 14.50
CA THR A 111 7.56 0.25 14.01
C THR A 111 6.11 0.15 13.54
N MET A 112 5.78 -0.86 12.74
CA MET A 112 4.45 -0.99 12.14
C MET A 112 3.41 -1.54 13.12
N LYS A 113 3.77 -2.56 13.91
CA LYS A 113 2.83 -3.28 14.80
C LYS A 113 2.90 -2.82 16.24
N THR A 114 4.10 -2.67 16.81
CA THR A 114 4.23 -2.35 18.24
C THR A 114 4.03 -0.86 18.52
N ALA A 115 4.66 0.01 17.72
CA ALA A 115 4.52 1.46 17.81
C ALA A 115 3.24 1.98 17.12
N ASN A 116 2.47 1.11 16.49
CA ASN A 116 1.20 1.43 15.82
C ASN A 116 1.31 2.57 14.79
N LEU A 117 2.48 2.71 14.14
CA LEU A 117 2.70 3.77 13.15
C LEU A 117 1.70 3.67 11.97
N GLN A 118 1.27 2.46 11.62
CA GLN A 118 0.24 2.23 10.60
C GLN A 118 -1.10 2.88 10.99
N TYR A 119 -1.58 2.66 12.21
CA TYR A 119 -2.84 3.24 12.67
C TYR A 119 -2.72 4.76 12.85
N LEU A 120 -1.57 5.26 13.33
CA LEU A 120 -1.30 6.69 13.39
C LEU A 120 -1.37 7.33 11.99
N TYR A 121 -0.74 6.69 11.00
CA TYR A 121 -0.75 7.17 9.61
C TYR A 121 -2.17 7.22 9.03
N ILE A 122 -2.97 6.16 9.24
CA ILE A 122 -4.39 6.13 8.82
C ILE A 122 -5.17 7.24 9.51
N ALA A 123 -5.01 7.41 10.82
CA ALA A 123 -5.70 8.44 11.59
C ALA A 123 -5.37 9.86 11.06
N CYS A 124 -4.09 10.16 10.84
CA CYS A 124 -3.67 11.44 10.30
C CYS A 124 -4.22 11.69 8.88
N LEU A 125 -4.21 10.68 8.01
CA LEU A 125 -4.77 10.81 6.65
C LEU A 125 -6.28 11.03 6.66
N VAL A 126 -7.02 10.28 7.46
CA VAL A 126 -8.48 10.41 7.54
C VAL A 126 -8.85 11.77 8.12
N VAL A 127 -8.26 12.16 9.26
CA VAL A 127 -8.54 13.46 9.89
C VAL A 127 -8.13 14.61 8.97
N GLY A 128 -6.94 14.54 8.36
CA GLY A 128 -6.47 15.55 7.41
C GLY A 128 -7.36 15.67 6.18
N SER A 129 -7.83 14.55 5.62
CA SER A 129 -8.76 14.54 4.50
C SER A 129 -10.11 15.12 4.86
N ILE A 130 -10.65 14.83 6.05
CA ILE A 130 -11.95 15.39 6.51
C ILE A 130 -11.82 16.89 6.74
N LEU A 131 -10.78 17.35 7.43
CA LEU A 131 -10.55 18.78 7.69
C LEU A 131 -10.27 19.57 6.40
N GLY A 132 -9.70 18.94 5.38
CA GLY A 132 -9.46 19.54 4.07
C GLY A 132 -10.71 19.70 3.19
N MET A 133 -11.84 19.11 3.58
CA MET A 133 -13.10 19.16 2.81
C MET A 133 -14.06 20.22 3.37
N SER A 134 -14.78 20.91 2.48
CA SER A 134 -15.86 21.81 2.94
C SER A 134 -17.01 21.00 3.56
N HIS A 135 -17.60 21.53 4.64
CA HIS A 135 -18.69 20.86 5.36
C HIS A 135 -19.87 20.45 4.45
N LYS A 136 -20.18 21.23 3.41
CA LYS A 136 -21.22 20.91 2.43
C LYS A 136 -20.91 19.64 1.62
N VAL A 137 -19.66 19.48 1.18
CA VAL A 137 -19.21 18.29 0.45
C VAL A 137 -19.09 17.10 1.38
N LEU A 138 -18.76 17.29 2.66
CA LEU A 138 -18.70 16.20 3.64
C LEU A 138 -20.09 15.55 3.82
N VAL A 139 -21.12 16.36 4.10
CA VAL A 139 -22.49 15.85 4.32
C VAL A 139 -23.09 15.26 3.05
N GLN A 140 -22.94 15.94 1.90
CA GLN A 140 -23.41 15.40 0.62
C GLN A 140 -22.61 14.18 0.15
N GLY A 141 -21.29 14.20 0.41
CA GLY A 141 -20.36 13.14 0.02
C GLY A 141 -20.68 11.83 0.71
N PHE A 142 -21.05 11.86 2.00
CA PHE A 142 -21.40 10.65 2.74
C PHE A 142 -22.55 9.85 2.08
N LEU A 143 -23.69 10.50 1.83
CA LEU A 143 -24.83 9.83 1.18
C LEU A 143 -24.54 9.48 -0.29
N ARG A 144 -23.85 10.37 -1.02
CA ARG A 144 -23.58 10.18 -2.45
C ARG A 144 -22.50 9.13 -2.71
N MET A 145 -21.62 8.85 -1.75
CA MET A 145 -20.61 7.79 -1.82
C MET A 145 -21.17 6.43 -1.38
N PHE A 146 -22.18 6.41 -0.51
CA PHE A 146 -22.81 5.17 -0.07
C PHE A 146 -23.47 4.38 -1.21
N ILE A 147 -24.16 5.07 -2.14
CA ILE A 147 -24.86 4.41 -3.25
C ILE A 147 -23.88 3.67 -4.19
N PRO A 148 -22.83 4.31 -4.75
CA PRO A 148 -21.84 3.62 -5.57
C PRO A 148 -21.14 2.46 -4.83
N LEU A 149 -20.86 2.63 -3.52
CA LEU A 149 -20.26 1.57 -2.72
C LEU A 149 -21.17 0.35 -2.61
N LEU A 150 -22.46 0.56 -2.34
CA LEU A 150 -23.45 -0.52 -2.22
C LEU A 150 -23.66 -1.22 -3.56
N VAL A 151 -23.85 -0.46 -4.64
CA VAL A 151 -24.01 -1.01 -6.00
C VAL A 151 -22.76 -1.78 -6.44
N GLY A 152 -21.57 -1.23 -6.17
CA GLY A 152 -20.30 -1.91 -6.48
C GLY A 152 -20.13 -3.19 -5.68
N THR A 153 -20.50 -3.20 -4.40
CA THR A 153 -20.47 -4.40 -3.54
C THR A 153 -21.44 -5.46 -4.04
N LEU A 154 -22.69 -5.10 -4.36
CA LEU A 154 -23.66 -6.03 -4.93
C LEU A 154 -23.20 -6.59 -6.29
N GLY A 155 -22.61 -5.74 -7.13
CA GLY A 155 -22.02 -6.14 -8.40
C GLY A 155 -20.86 -7.13 -8.22
N ALA A 156 -19.96 -6.86 -7.25
CA ALA A 156 -18.85 -7.75 -6.92
C ALA A 156 -19.33 -9.11 -6.39
N VAL A 157 -20.37 -9.12 -5.53
CA VAL A 157 -20.99 -10.35 -5.04
C VAL A 157 -21.61 -11.12 -6.19
N ALA A 158 -22.43 -10.49 -7.04
CA ALA A 158 -23.10 -11.14 -8.16
C ALA A 158 -22.08 -11.74 -9.16
N ALA A 159 -21.07 -10.96 -9.54
CA ALA A 159 -20.00 -11.42 -10.42
C ALA A 159 -19.19 -12.56 -9.81
N GLY A 160 -18.81 -12.44 -8.53
CA GLY A 160 -18.07 -13.48 -7.81
C GLY A 160 -18.86 -14.78 -7.70
N MET A 161 -20.16 -14.70 -7.44
CA MET A 161 -21.06 -15.86 -7.36
C MET A 161 -21.22 -16.55 -8.71
N LEU A 162 -21.40 -15.79 -9.79
CA LEU A 162 -21.46 -16.32 -11.16
C LEU A 162 -20.17 -17.06 -11.52
N VAL A 163 -19.01 -16.46 -11.26
CA VAL A 163 -17.73 -17.09 -11.53
C VAL A 163 -17.55 -18.34 -10.67
N GLY A 164 -17.86 -18.29 -9.38
CA GLY A 164 -17.78 -19.46 -8.49
C GLY A 164 -18.64 -20.63 -8.97
N LEU A 165 -19.86 -20.36 -9.45
CA LEU A 165 -20.75 -21.36 -10.03
C LEU A 165 -20.17 -21.97 -11.32
N LEU A 166 -19.55 -21.16 -12.18
CA LEU A 166 -18.90 -21.64 -13.41
C LEU A 166 -17.73 -22.58 -13.14
N PHE A 167 -17.02 -22.38 -12.02
CA PHE A 167 -15.94 -23.28 -11.57
C PHE A 167 -16.47 -24.48 -10.75
N GLY A 168 -17.79 -24.63 -10.59
CA GLY A 168 -18.40 -25.75 -9.87
C GLY A 168 -18.38 -25.62 -8.35
N TYR A 169 -18.07 -24.44 -7.80
CA TYR A 169 -18.14 -24.20 -6.36
C TYR A 169 -19.57 -24.00 -5.88
N THR A 170 -19.86 -24.51 -4.68
CA THR A 170 -21.14 -24.28 -4.00
C THR A 170 -21.31 -22.79 -3.67
N PRO A 171 -22.50 -22.19 -3.93
CA PRO A 171 -22.81 -20.80 -3.59
C PRO A 171 -22.37 -20.36 -2.19
N ARG A 172 -22.62 -21.22 -1.19
CA ARG A 172 -22.23 -20.98 0.21
C ARG A 172 -20.72 -20.88 0.38
N HIS A 173 -19.95 -21.75 -0.27
CA HIS A 173 -18.49 -21.73 -0.15
C HIS A 173 -17.92 -20.47 -0.79
N THR A 174 -18.34 -20.16 -2.01
CA THR A 174 -17.92 -18.96 -2.76
C THR A 174 -18.23 -17.69 -1.98
N PHE A 175 -19.43 -17.57 -1.41
CA PHE A 175 -19.82 -16.38 -0.67
C PHE A 175 -19.00 -16.20 0.61
N PHE A 176 -19.02 -17.19 1.52
CA PHE A 176 -18.45 -17.03 2.86
C PHE A 176 -16.92 -17.16 2.90
N TYR A 177 -16.30 -17.96 2.04
CA TYR A 177 -14.86 -18.26 2.12
C TYR A 177 -14.02 -17.56 1.05
N ILE A 178 -14.64 -16.96 0.03
CA ILE A 178 -13.92 -16.26 -1.05
C ILE A 178 -14.36 -14.79 -1.10
N ILE A 179 -15.64 -14.52 -1.33
CA ILE A 179 -16.14 -13.15 -1.56
C ILE A 179 -16.07 -12.29 -0.30
N ILE A 180 -16.60 -12.78 0.83
CA ILE A 180 -16.62 -12.03 2.09
C ILE A 180 -15.20 -11.67 2.59
N PRO A 181 -14.20 -12.58 2.56
CA PRO A 181 -12.82 -12.22 2.89
C PRO A 181 -12.21 -11.14 2.00
N ILE A 182 -12.55 -11.12 0.71
CA ILE A 182 -12.08 -10.11 -0.25
C ILE A 182 -12.75 -8.75 0.01
N LEU A 183 -14.05 -8.75 0.33
CA LEU A 183 -14.82 -7.54 0.62
C LEU A 183 -14.64 -7.02 2.06
N GLY A 184 -14.06 -7.83 2.95
CA GLY A 184 -13.86 -7.49 4.35
C GLY A 184 -12.79 -6.41 4.57
N GLY A 185 -12.70 -5.91 5.79
CA GLY A 185 -11.76 -4.85 6.21
C GLY A 185 -10.28 -5.27 6.30
N GLY A 186 -9.83 -6.22 5.48
CA GLY A 186 -8.48 -6.76 5.52
C GLY A 186 -8.25 -7.75 6.67
N ILE A 187 -6.97 -8.05 6.95
CA ILE A 187 -6.60 -9.15 7.86
C ILE A 187 -6.97 -8.83 9.32
N GLY A 188 -6.60 -7.65 9.81
CA GLY A 188 -6.81 -7.24 11.20
C GLY A 188 -8.27 -6.97 11.54
N GLU A 189 -8.93 -6.13 10.74
CA GLU A 189 -10.29 -5.63 11.04
C GLU A 189 -11.40 -6.47 10.41
N GLY A 190 -11.08 -7.32 9.42
CA GLY A 190 -12.05 -8.16 8.73
C GLY A 190 -11.91 -9.64 9.09
N ILE A 191 -10.80 -10.25 8.67
CA ILE A 191 -10.61 -11.71 8.75
C ILE A 191 -10.61 -12.21 10.19
N LEU A 192 -9.97 -11.49 11.12
CA LEU A 192 -9.93 -11.91 12.53
C LEU A 192 -11.33 -11.97 13.15
N PRO A 193 -12.16 -10.90 13.13
CA PRO A 193 -13.55 -10.98 13.61
C PRO A 193 -14.39 -12.04 12.87
N LEU A 194 -14.26 -12.14 11.54
CA LEU A 194 -14.98 -13.15 10.75
C LEU A 194 -14.61 -14.58 11.18
N SER A 195 -13.32 -14.82 11.43
CA SER A 195 -12.85 -16.13 11.87
C SER A 195 -13.36 -16.52 13.25
N ILE A 196 -13.51 -15.55 14.16
CA ILE A 196 -14.11 -15.79 15.49
C ILE A 196 -15.58 -16.20 15.32
N GLY A 197 -16.36 -15.40 14.57
CA GLY A 197 -17.77 -15.70 14.33
C GLY A 197 -17.99 -17.05 13.63
N TYR A 198 -17.19 -17.37 12.61
CA TYR A 198 -17.31 -18.65 11.92
C TYR A 198 -16.84 -19.81 12.81
N SER A 199 -15.83 -19.61 13.65
CA SER A 199 -15.35 -20.63 14.61
C SER A 199 -16.45 -21.02 15.57
N GLU A 200 -17.20 -20.05 16.09
CA GLU A 200 -18.34 -20.29 16.99
C GLU A 200 -19.48 -21.03 16.29
N MET A 201 -19.82 -20.64 15.06
CA MET A 201 -20.92 -21.25 14.30
C MET A 201 -20.60 -22.64 13.75
N THR A 202 -19.35 -22.87 13.31
CA THR A 202 -18.93 -24.12 12.65
C THR A 202 -18.25 -25.10 13.59
N ARG A 203 -17.88 -24.66 14.81
CA ARG A 203 -17.09 -25.42 15.81
C ARG A 203 -15.72 -25.88 15.28
N ILE A 204 -15.23 -25.25 14.23
CA ILE A 204 -13.89 -25.47 13.68
C ILE A 204 -12.92 -24.50 14.38
N PRO A 205 -11.69 -24.90 14.71
CA PRO A 205 -10.71 -24.00 15.31
C PRO A 205 -10.47 -22.75 14.44
N GLN A 206 -10.47 -21.57 15.07
CA GLN A 206 -10.25 -20.29 14.41
C GLN A 206 -9.03 -20.29 13.48
N ALA A 207 -7.91 -20.89 13.90
CA ALA A 207 -6.68 -20.95 13.12
C ALA A 207 -6.87 -21.60 11.74
N GLN A 208 -7.71 -22.65 11.64
CA GLN A 208 -8.00 -23.31 10.37
C GLN A 208 -8.86 -22.43 9.45
N ILE A 209 -9.79 -21.69 10.03
CA ILE A 209 -10.62 -20.73 9.28
C ILE A 209 -9.73 -19.60 8.76
N VAL A 210 -8.88 -19.00 9.60
CA VAL A 210 -7.93 -17.96 9.21
C VAL A 210 -7.04 -18.43 8.06
N ALA A 211 -6.50 -19.66 8.13
CA ALA A 211 -5.68 -20.24 7.07
C ALA A 211 -6.43 -20.38 5.73
N THR A 212 -7.75 -20.51 5.77
CA THR A 212 -8.60 -20.58 4.57
C THR A 212 -8.94 -19.20 4.02
N LEU A 213 -9.20 -18.20 4.89
CA LEU A 213 -9.65 -16.87 4.48
C LEU A 213 -8.51 -15.95 4.00
N ILE A 214 -7.32 -16.05 4.60
CA ILE A 214 -6.18 -15.17 4.27
C ILE A 214 -5.77 -15.26 2.79
N PRO A 215 -5.61 -16.45 2.19
CA PRO A 215 -5.19 -16.55 0.79
C PRO A 215 -6.11 -15.82 -0.18
N ALA A 216 -7.43 -15.96 0.01
CA ALA A 216 -8.43 -15.28 -0.83
C ALA A 216 -8.30 -13.75 -0.72
N ALA A 217 -8.20 -13.22 0.50
CA ALA A 217 -8.06 -11.79 0.73
C ALA A 217 -6.74 -11.22 0.17
N LEU A 218 -5.62 -11.94 0.32
CA LEU A 218 -4.32 -11.52 -0.21
C LEU A 218 -4.33 -11.43 -1.74
N ILE A 219 -4.85 -12.46 -2.42
CA ILE A 219 -4.96 -12.46 -3.88
C ILE A 219 -5.93 -11.35 -4.34
N GLY A 220 -7.06 -11.19 -3.66
CA GLY A 220 -8.01 -10.11 -3.92
C GLY A 220 -7.36 -8.73 -3.85
N ASN A 221 -6.57 -8.47 -2.81
CA ASN A 221 -5.85 -7.21 -2.65
C ASN A 221 -4.81 -6.98 -3.77
N VAL A 222 -4.05 -8.01 -4.16
CA VAL A 222 -3.10 -7.93 -5.28
C VAL A 222 -3.81 -7.54 -6.57
N VAL A 223 -4.90 -8.22 -6.91
CA VAL A 223 -5.70 -7.93 -8.10
C VAL A 223 -6.29 -6.51 -8.03
N ALA A 224 -6.80 -6.09 -6.87
CA ALA A 224 -7.34 -4.75 -6.67
C ALA A 224 -6.31 -3.64 -6.93
N ILE A 225 -5.06 -3.81 -6.44
CA ILE A 225 -3.97 -2.86 -6.67
C ILE A 225 -3.63 -2.76 -8.16
N LEU A 226 -3.53 -3.90 -8.86
CA LEU A 226 -3.25 -3.93 -10.30
C LEU A 226 -4.39 -3.28 -11.11
N LEU A 227 -5.64 -3.58 -10.77
CA LEU A 227 -6.82 -2.98 -11.42
C LEU A 227 -6.92 -1.48 -11.14
N ALA A 228 -6.61 -1.01 -9.93
CA ALA A 228 -6.57 0.41 -9.60
C ALA A 228 -5.53 1.16 -10.44
N GLY A 229 -4.34 0.56 -10.61
CA GLY A 229 -3.30 1.09 -11.48
C GLY A 229 -3.71 1.14 -12.96
N LEU A 230 -4.35 0.07 -13.46
CA LEU A 230 -4.88 0.01 -14.82
C LEU A 230 -6.01 1.03 -15.04
N LEU A 231 -6.89 1.20 -14.06
CA LEU A 231 -7.98 2.17 -14.11
C LEU A 231 -7.45 3.61 -14.13
N ASN A 232 -6.39 3.91 -13.36
CA ASN A 232 -5.70 5.20 -13.43
C ASN A 232 -5.08 5.46 -14.81
N PHE A 233 -4.45 4.44 -15.41
CA PHE A 233 -3.92 4.55 -16.77
C PHE A 233 -5.04 4.79 -17.79
N TYR A 234 -6.14 4.05 -17.70
CA TYR A 234 -7.31 4.20 -18.56
C TYR A 234 -7.95 5.59 -18.41
N GLY A 235 -8.09 6.10 -17.19
CA GLY A 235 -8.65 7.44 -16.91
C GLY A 235 -7.80 8.58 -17.49
N LYS A 236 -6.47 8.42 -17.54
CA LYS A 236 -5.58 9.37 -18.22
C LYS A 236 -5.74 9.38 -19.73
N LYS A 237 -6.01 8.21 -20.34
CA LYS A 237 -6.24 8.10 -21.79
C LYS A 237 -7.65 8.56 -22.19
N HIS A 238 -8.64 8.38 -21.31
CA HIS A 238 -10.02 8.77 -21.53
C HIS A 238 -10.52 9.77 -20.47
N PRO A 239 -10.21 11.08 -20.62
CA PRO A 239 -10.55 12.10 -19.62
C PRO A 239 -12.04 12.19 -19.26
N ARG A 240 -12.93 11.75 -20.17
CA ARG A 240 -14.38 11.72 -19.92
C ARG A 240 -14.78 10.86 -18.70
N PHE A 241 -13.98 9.84 -18.37
CA PHE A 241 -14.24 8.94 -17.24
C PHE A 241 -13.38 9.27 -16.01
N SER A 242 -12.54 10.31 -16.06
CA SER A 242 -11.66 10.70 -14.96
C SER A 242 -12.13 11.98 -14.30
N GLY A 243 -12.24 11.96 -12.97
CA GLY A 243 -12.38 13.16 -12.14
C GLY A 243 -11.05 13.78 -11.73
N ASN A 244 -9.91 13.25 -12.20
CA ASN A 244 -8.54 13.70 -11.85
C ASN A 244 -8.31 13.88 -10.34
N GLY A 245 -8.78 12.90 -9.55
CA GLY A 245 -8.67 12.93 -8.08
C GLY A 245 -9.92 13.48 -7.38
N MET A 246 -10.86 14.06 -8.11
CA MET A 246 -12.15 14.51 -7.55
C MET A 246 -13.23 13.45 -7.77
N LEU A 247 -13.80 12.94 -6.69
CA LEU A 247 -14.90 11.96 -6.73
C LEU A 247 -16.27 12.62 -6.94
N VAL A 248 -16.48 13.80 -6.35
CA VAL A 248 -17.73 14.55 -6.45
C VAL A 248 -17.50 15.75 -7.35
N LYS A 249 -18.30 15.89 -8.40
CA LYS A 249 -18.32 17.14 -9.20
C LYS A 249 -18.77 18.28 -8.28
N THR A 250 -17.91 19.26 -8.10
CA THR A 250 -18.24 20.49 -7.37
C THR A 250 -19.04 21.37 -8.35
N GLY A 251 -20.31 21.05 -8.51
CA GLY A 251 -21.24 21.65 -9.48
C GLY A 251 -22.55 20.89 -9.52
#